data_AF-A0A2P7S014-F1
#
_entry.id   AF-A0A2P7S014-F1
#
_cell.length_a   1.000
_cell.length_b   1.000
_cell.length_c   1.000
_cell.angle_alpha   90.00
_cell.angle_beta   90.00
_cell.angle_gamma   90.00
#
_symmetry.space_group_name_H-M   'P 1'
#
loop_
_entity.id
_entity.type
_entity.pdbx_description
1 polymer ?
#
loop_
_entity_poly.entity_id
_entity_poly.type
_entity_poly.pdbx_seq_one_letter_code
_entity_poly.pdbx_strand_id
1 'polypeptide(L)'
;MSTTRRNILAAIPACGLAAIVPAAASLPPVDEELFRLRDEFLRNTANLDRLNHEFWLSEVAYREELARLGKTLSDDLADGFPIAERMGAHSNEECDAAGGREIELVEAIMRTPAQSLAGLAVKAEALRIAGLRRDEAIWREDELIEMDWADEMAARFVMDVERLGRAAA
;
A
#
# COMPACT_ATOMS: atom_id res chain seq x y z
N MET A 1 12.00 14.17 13.67
CA MET A 1 12.16 12.70 13.84
C MET A 1 11.90 11.92 12.54
N SER A 2 11.97 12.52 11.33
CA SER A 2 11.65 11.83 10.07
C SER A 2 12.82 11.05 9.44
N THR A 3 14.06 11.35 9.83
CA THR A 3 15.27 10.75 9.21
C THR A 3 15.48 9.30 9.62
N THR A 4 15.12 8.92 10.85
CA THR A 4 15.29 7.55 11.35
C THR A 4 14.30 6.58 10.69
N ARG A 5 13.04 7.00 10.47
CA ARG A 5 12.00 6.23 9.77
C ARG A 5 12.35 6.00 8.31
N ARG A 6 12.77 7.06 7.59
CA ARG A 6 13.28 6.95 6.21
C ARG A 6 14.44 5.97 6.12
N ASN A 7 15.38 6.03 7.07
CA ASN A 7 16.54 5.16 7.06
C ASN A 7 16.21 3.70 7.40
N ILE A 8 15.20 3.44 8.25
CA ILE A 8 14.76 2.07 8.58
C ILE A 8 14.02 1.45 7.39
N LEU A 9 13.05 2.16 6.79
CA LEU A 9 12.31 1.66 5.63
C LEU A 9 13.18 1.58 4.37
N ALA A 10 14.14 2.49 4.20
CA ALA A 10 15.15 2.43 3.13
C ALA A 10 16.33 1.48 3.44
N ALA A 11 16.40 0.85 4.62
CA ALA A 11 17.37 -0.19 4.96
C ALA A 11 16.84 -1.63 4.80
N ILE A 12 15.52 -1.80 4.72
CA ILE A 12 14.87 -3.06 4.26
C ILE A 12 15.39 -3.57 2.88
N PRO A 13 15.88 -2.74 1.92
CA PRO A 13 16.35 -3.21 0.61
C PRO A 13 17.58 -4.14 0.62
N ALA A 14 18.36 -4.23 1.70
CA ALA A 14 19.68 -4.88 1.61
C ALA A 14 19.69 -6.41 1.83
N CYS A 15 18.65 -7.01 2.42
CA CYS A 15 18.66 -8.45 2.74
C CYS A 15 17.82 -9.33 1.79
N GLY A 16 17.02 -8.75 0.89
CA GLY A 16 15.97 -9.49 0.20
C GLY A 16 16.25 -9.95 -1.25
N LEU A 17 17.19 -9.33 -1.97
CA LEU A 17 17.22 -9.47 -3.44
C LEU A 17 18.49 -10.09 -4.04
N ALA A 18 19.57 -10.31 -3.28
CA ALA A 18 20.82 -10.84 -3.83
C ALA A 18 21.18 -12.28 -3.40
N ALA A 19 20.40 -12.92 -2.52
CA ALA A 19 20.77 -14.22 -1.94
C ALA A 19 19.80 -15.38 -2.21
N ILE A 20 18.68 -15.16 -2.91
CA ILE A 20 17.65 -16.19 -3.10
C ILE A 20 17.41 -16.43 -4.58
N VAL A 21 18.23 -17.29 -5.18
CA VAL A 21 17.95 -18.35 -6.18
C VAL A 21 19.34 -18.91 -6.54
N PRO A 22 19.62 -20.24 -6.41
CA PRO A 22 18.73 -21.31 -6.83
C PRO A 22 18.63 -22.50 -5.86
N ALA A 23 17.41 -23.07 -5.75
CA ALA A 23 17.23 -24.52 -5.81
C ALA A 23 15.73 -24.82 -5.93
N ALA A 24 15.29 -25.04 -7.16
CA ALA A 24 14.10 -25.84 -7.43
C ALA A 24 14.39 -27.27 -6.99
N ALA A 25 14.02 -27.63 -5.76
CA ALA A 25 13.93 -29.02 -5.30
C ALA A 25 12.98 -29.08 -4.11
N SER A 26 11.74 -29.50 -4.38
CA SER A 26 10.72 -29.99 -3.43
C SER A 26 10.90 -29.54 -1.97
N LEU A 27 10.68 -28.26 -1.69
CA LEU A 27 10.38 -27.87 -0.31
C LEU A 27 8.91 -28.25 -0.06
N PRO A 28 8.55 -28.72 1.16
CA PRO A 28 7.14 -28.83 1.57
C PRO A 28 6.41 -27.51 1.32
N PRO A 29 5.07 -27.46 1.35
CA PRO A 29 4.32 -26.22 1.14
C PRO A 29 4.58 -25.24 2.30
N VAL A 30 5.72 -24.56 2.24
CA VAL A 30 6.13 -23.55 3.20
C VAL A 30 5.57 -22.23 2.70
N ASP A 31 4.85 -21.51 3.56
CA ASP A 31 4.33 -20.17 3.31
C ASP A 31 3.24 -20.05 2.22
N GLU A 32 2.50 -21.11 1.89
CA GLU A 32 1.40 -21.06 0.90
C GLU A 32 0.40 -19.92 1.14
N GLU A 33 0.00 -19.71 2.40
CA GLU A 33 -0.94 -18.64 2.77
C GLU A 33 -0.32 -17.25 2.56
N LEU A 34 0.98 -17.09 2.81
CA LEU A 34 1.67 -15.82 2.54
C LEU A 34 1.73 -15.55 1.03
N PHE A 35 1.98 -16.56 0.20
CA PHE A 35 1.94 -16.39 -1.25
C PHE A 35 0.53 -16.08 -1.77
N ARG A 36 -0.50 -16.74 -1.22
CA ARG A 36 -1.90 -16.42 -1.56
C ARG A 36 -2.25 -14.97 -1.22
N LEU A 37 -1.89 -14.53 0.00
CA LEU A 37 -2.10 -13.16 0.45
C LEU A 37 -1.28 -12.15 -0.37
N ARG A 38 -0.05 -12.49 -0.76
CA ARG A 38 0.79 -11.67 -1.65
C ARG A 38 0.11 -11.42 -2.97
N ASP A 39 -0.40 -12.46 -3.62
CA ASP A 39 -1.02 -12.32 -4.93
C ASP A 39 -2.32 -11.51 -4.85
N GLU A 40 -3.06 -11.64 -3.75
CA GLU A 40 -4.24 -10.82 -3.46
C GLU A 40 -3.87 -9.34 -3.24
N PHE A 41 -2.82 -9.08 -2.47
CA PHE A 41 -2.26 -7.76 -2.24
C PHE A 41 -1.82 -7.11 -3.56
N LEU A 42 -1.02 -7.78 -4.38
CA LEU A 42 -0.54 -7.22 -5.66
C LEU A 42 -1.69 -6.93 -6.64
N ARG A 43 -2.72 -7.79 -6.69
CA ARG A 43 -3.92 -7.51 -7.50
C ARG A 43 -4.67 -6.28 -6.98
N ASN A 44 -4.85 -6.16 -5.67
CA ASN A 44 -5.51 -5.02 -5.07
C ASN A 44 -4.74 -3.72 -5.33
N THR A 45 -3.43 -3.72 -5.11
CA THR A 45 -2.54 -2.59 -5.37
C THR A 45 -2.59 -2.15 -6.84
N ALA A 46 -2.57 -3.09 -7.79
CA ALA A 46 -2.71 -2.76 -9.21
C ALA A 46 -4.10 -2.18 -9.55
N ASN A 47 -5.16 -2.67 -8.92
CA ASN A 47 -6.49 -2.10 -9.08
C ASN A 47 -6.58 -0.68 -8.48
N LEU A 48 -6.02 -0.47 -7.30
CA LEU A 48 -5.94 0.84 -6.66
C LEU A 48 -5.17 1.84 -7.53
N ASP A 49 -4.05 1.43 -8.14
CA ASP A 49 -3.31 2.29 -9.08
C ASP A 49 -4.15 2.71 -10.28
N ARG A 50 -4.87 1.75 -10.87
CA ARG A 50 -5.76 2.01 -11.99
C ARG A 50 -6.86 3.00 -11.57
N LEU A 51 -7.52 2.75 -10.44
CA LEU A 51 -8.59 3.61 -9.92
C LEU A 51 -8.08 5.03 -9.61
N ASN A 52 -6.94 5.17 -8.94
CA ASN A 52 -6.31 6.46 -8.67
C ASN A 52 -5.96 7.21 -9.96
N HIS A 53 -5.47 6.51 -10.97
CA HIS A 53 -5.16 7.11 -12.26
C HIS A 53 -6.43 7.59 -12.99
N GLU A 54 -7.49 6.77 -13.02
CA GLU A 54 -8.78 7.12 -13.61
C GLU A 54 -9.43 8.31 -12.87
N PHE A 55 -9.40 8.30 -11.54
CA PHE A 55 -9.88 9.39 -10.71
C PHE A 55 -9.13 10.69 -11.00
N TRP A 56 -7.79 10.64 -11.08
CA TRP A 56 -6.97 11.81 -11.41
C TRP A 56 -7.31 12.37 -12.80
N LEU A 57 -7.43 11.51 -13.82
CA LEU A 57 -7.81 11.94 -15.16
C LEU A 57 -9.19 12.60 -15.18
N SER A 58 -10.16 12.02 -14.47
CA SER A 58 -11.49 12.59 -14.28
C SER A 58 -11.44 13.95 -13.59
N GLU A 59 -10.61 14.10 -12.54
CA GLU A 59 -10.44 15.37 -11.84
C GLU A 59 -9.81 16.45 -12.74
N VAL A 60 -8.82 16.08 -13.55
CA VAL A 60 -8.21 17.00 -14.53
C VAL A 60 -9.25 17.46 -15.55
N ALA A 61 -10.00 16.53 -16.15
CA ALA A 61 -11.05 16.86 -17.12
C ALA A 61 -12.15 17.75 -16.50
N TYR A 62 -12.52 17.49 -15.25
CA TYR A 62 -13.48 18.30 -14.51
C TYR A 62 -12.95 19.72 -14.26
N ARG A 63 -11.69 19.88 -13.84
CA ARG A 63 -11.05 21.19 -13.63
C ARG A 63 -10.93 21.98 -14.94
N GLU A 64 -10.61 21.31 -16.04
CA GLU A 64 -10.57 21.92 -17.38
C GLU A 64 -11.96 22.41 -17.82
N GLU A 65 -13.01 21.64 -17.54
CA GLU A 65 -14.39 22.01 -17.87
C GLU A 65 -14.88 23.20 -17.03
N LEU A 66 -14.56 23.23 -15.73
CA LEU A 66 -14.83 24.39 -14.87
C LEU A 66 -14.17 25.65 -15.43
N ALA A 67 -12.88 25.56 -15.78
CA ALA A 67 -12.13 26.67 -16.36
C ALA A 67 -12.73 27.14 -17.69
N ARG A 68 -13.13 26.20 -18.57
CA ARG A 68 -13.79 26.50 -19.85
C ARG A 68 -15.10 27.28 -19.67
N LEU A 69 -15.85 26.98 -18.61
CA LEU A 69 -17.10 27.63 -18.27
C LEU A 69 -16.92 28.92 -17.45
N GLY A 70 -15.68 29.27 -17.11
CA GLY A 70 -15.38 30.40 -16.24
C GLY A 70 -15.92 30.23 -14.82
N LYS A 71 -16.09 29.00 -14.36
CA LYS A 71 -16.53 28.64 -13.00
C LYS A 71 -15.37 28.12 -12.16
N THR A 72 -15.51 28.26 -10.85
CA THR A 72 -14.63 27.64 -9.85
C THR A 72 -15.26 26.37 -9.28
N LEU A 73 -14.44 25.57 -8.58
CA LEU A 73 -14.94 24.42 -7.82
C LEU A 73 -15.97 24.85 -6.75
N SER A 74 -15.81 26.04 -6.16
CA SER A 74 -16.75 26.57 -5.17
C SER A 74 -18.10 26.94 -5.78
N ASP A 75 -18.11 27.42 -7.03
CA ASP A 75 -19.35 27.76 -7.74
C ASP A 75 -20.14 26.47 -8.05
N ASP A 76 -19.46 25.42 -8.50
CA ASP A 76 -20.12 24.13 -8.77
C ASP A 76 -20.60 23.46 -7.47
N LEU A 77 -19.83 23.53 -6.38
CA LEU A 77 -20.25 23.05 -5.07
C LEU A 77 -21.50 23.76 -4.57
N ALA A 78 -21.58 25.09 -4.70
CA ALA A 78 -22.75 25.87 -4.29
C ALA A 78 -24.01 25.50 -5.09
N ASP A 79 -23.83 25.11 -6.35
CA ASP A 79 -24.89 24.64 -7.25
C ASP A 79 -25.22 23.14 -7.07
N GLY A 80 -24.51 22.42 -6.19
CA GLY A 80 -24.74 21.00 -5.93
C GLY A 80 -24.02 20.03 -6.89
N PHE A 81 -22.85 20.40 -7.41
CA PHE A 81 -22.00 19.60 -8.31
C PHE A 81 -22.58 19.24 -9.70
N PRO A 82 -23.40 20.08 -10.37
CA PRO A 82 -24.01 19.72 -11.65
C PRO A 82 -22.99 19.52 -12.79
N ILE A 83 -21.82 20.17 -12.74
CA ILE A 83 -20.77 19.95 -13.74
C ILE A 83 -20.08 18.62 -13.48
N ALA A 84 -19.74 18.32 -12.22
CA ALA A 84 -19.16 17.02 -11.85
C ALA A 84 -20.10 15.85 -12.23
N GLU A 85 -21.40 15.95 -11.94
CA GLU A 85 -22.40 14.94 -12.31
C GLU A 85 -22.49 14.73 -13.83
N ARG A 86 -22.57 15.83 -14.60
CA ARG A 86 -22.64 15.77 -16.07
C ARG A 86 -21.39 15.15 -16.68
N MET A 87 -20.22 15.44 -16.11
CA MET A 87 -18.94 14.91 -16.55
C MET A 87 -18.73 13.45 -16.14
N GLY A 88 -19.62 12.90 -15.29
CA GLY A 88 -19.42 11.58 -14.70
C GLY A 88 -18.15 11.55 -13.84
N ALA A 89 -17.83 12.65 -13.18
CA ALA A 89 -16.63 12.72 -12.35
C ALA A 89 -16.75 11.68 -11.24
N HIS A 90 -15.79 10.75 -11.18
CA HIS A 90 -15.84 9.59 -10.29
C HIS A 90 -15.87 10.04 -8.82
N SER A 91 -16.71 9.40 -8.00
CA SER A 91 -16.56 9.47 -6.54
C SER A 91 -15.34 8.65 -6.11
N ASN A 92 -14.66 9.07 -5.05
CA ASN A 92 -13.46 8.38 -4.56
C ASN A 92 -13.77 7.08 -3.79
N GLU A 93 -15.05 6.65 -3.74
CA GLU A 93 -15.50 5.53 -2.90
C GLU A 93 -14.81 4.21 -3.26
N GLU A 94 -14.57 3.95 -4.55
CA GLU A 94 -13.87 2.73 -4.99
C GLU A 94 -12.38 2.77 -4.66
N CYS A 95 -11.74 3.94 -4.75
CA CYS A 95 -10.35 4.14 -4.32
C CYS A 95 -10.22 3.95 -2.81
N ASP A 96 -11.14 4.52 -2.03
CA ASP A 96 -11.17 4.41 -0.57
C ASP A 96 -11.36 2.96 -0.13
N ALA A 97 -12.28 2.23 -0.78
CA ALA A 97 -12.50 0.81 -0.52
C ALA A 97 -11.26 -0.05 -0.86
N ALA A 98 -10.62 0.20 -2.00
CA ALA A 98 -9.40 -0.50 -2.40
C ALA A 98 -8.22 -0.16 -1.48
N GLY A 99 -8.11 1.09 -1.02
CA GLY A 99 -7.13 1.54 -0.03
C GLY A 99 -7.34 0.87 1.33
N GLY A 100 -8.59 0.84 1.83
CA GLY A 100 -8.95 0.10 3.05
C GLY A 100 -8.59 -1.38 2.96
N ARG A 101 -8.89 -2.02 1.82
CA ARG A 101 -8.53 -3.43 1.58
C ARG A 101 -7.01 -3.66 1.54
N GLU A 102 -6.23 -2.71 1.04
CA GLU A 102 -4.77 -2.81 1.05
C GLU A 102 -4.23 -2.92 2.49
N ILE A 103 -4.77 -2.12 3.41
CA ILE A 103 -4.40 -2.13 4.83
C ILE A 103 -4.72 -3.49 5.46
N GLU A 104 -5.94 -4.00 5.24
CA GLU A 104 -6.36 -5.31 5.74
C GLU A 104 -5.42 -6.43 5.25
N LEU A 105 -4.99 -6.37 3.99
CA LEU A 105 -4.09 -7.35 3.40
C LEU A 105 -2.68 -7.26 3.98
N VAL A 106 -2.13 -6.06 4.19
CA VAL A 106 -0.84 -5.89 4.85
C VAL A 106 -0.89 -6.43 6.27
N GLU A 107 -1.95 -6.12 7.04
CA GLU A 107 -2.13 -6.67 8.37
C GLU A 107 -2.21 -8.19 8.38
N ALA A 108 -2.97 -8.78 7.44
CA ALA A 108 -3.07 -10.23 7.30
C ALA A 108 -1.70 -10.85 6.98
N ILE A 109 -0.94 -10.28 6.04
CA ILE A 109 0.42 -10.71 5.71
C ILE A 109 1.33 -10.63 6.95
N MET A 110 1.26 -9.55 7.72
CA MET A 110 2.10 -9.38 8.91
C MET A 110 1.74 -10.32 10.04
N ARG A 111 0.45 -10.65 10.23
CA ARG A 111 -0.04 -11.61 11.24
C ARG A 111 0.31 -13.05 10.88
N THR A 112 0.34 -13.41 9.61
CA THR A 112 0.67 -14.77 9.17
C THR A 112 2.16 -15.05 9.38
N PRO A 113 2.57 -16.02 10.22
CA PRO A 113 3.99 -16.26 10.51
C PRO A 113 4.78 -16.73 9.28
N ALA A 114 5.97 -16.17 9.05
CA ALA A 114 6.85 -16.60 7.95
C ALA A 114 7.69 -17.84 8.31
N GLN A 115 7.53 -18.96 7.64
CA GLN A 115 8.27 -20.19 7.92
C GLN A 115 9.58 -20.29 7.12
N SER A 116 9.76 -19.45 6.10
CA SER A 116 10.97 -19.39 5.28
C SER A 116 11.45 -17.96 5.01
N LEU A 117 12.64 -17.86 4.41
CA LEU A 117 13.14 -16.61 3.84
C LEU A 117 12.23 -16.07 2.73
N ALA A 118 11.54 -16.94 1.99
CA ALA A 118 10.60 -16.52 0.97
C ALA A 118 9.35 -15.88 1.59
N GLY A 119 8.82 -16.43 2.69
CA GLY A 119 7.76 -15.80 3.49
C GLY A 119 8.18 -14.45 4.07
N LEU A 120 9.42 -14.32 4.55
CA LEU A 120 9.97 -13.01 4.98
C LEU A 120 10.03 -12.02 3.83
N ALA A 121 10.40 -12.46 2.61
CA ALA A 121 10.45 -11.59 1.44
C ALA A 121 9.04 -11.07 1.07
N VAL A 122 8.00 -11.89 1.17
CA VAL A 122 6.60 -11.44 1.00
C VAL A 122 6.26 -10.31 1.97
N LYS A 123 6.58 -10.49 3.25
CA LYS A 123 6.34 -9.47 4.28
C LYS A 123 7.07 -8.16 3.96
N ALA A 124 8.36 -8.26 3.61
CA ALA A 124 9.16 -7.09 3.28
C ALA A 124 8.62 -6.34 2.04
N GLU A 125 8.15 -7.07 1.01
CA GLU A 125 7.54 -6.47 -0.18
C GLU A 125 6.26 -5.69 0.15
N ALA A 126 5.36 -6.27 0.96
CA ALA A 126 4.13 -5.62 1.39
C ALA A 126 4.40 -4.34 2.19
N LEU A 127 5.33 -4.39 3.16
CA LEU A 127 5.74 -3.20 3.94
C LEU A 127 6.33 -2.11 3.07
N ARG A 128 7.18 -2.48 2.11
CA ARG A 128 7.82 -1.52 1.22
C ARG A 128 6.80 -0.80 0.36
N ILE A 129 5.87 -1.54 -0.27
CA ILE A 129 4.87 -0.96 -1.16
C ILE A 129 3.91 -0.08 -0.37
N ALA A 130 3.35 -0.57 0.74
CA ALA A 130 2.43 0.20 1.57
C ALA A 130 3.11 1.43 2.20
N GLY A 131 4.37 1.29 2.64
CA GLY A 131 5.16 2.37 3.21
C GLY A 131 5.47 3.49 2.21
N LEU A 132 5.86 3.14 0.98
CA LEU A 132 6.13 4.14 -0.06
C LEU A 132 4.86 4.92 -0.45
N ARG A 133 3.70 4.25 -0.53
CA ARG A 133 2.43 4.88 -0.89
C ARG A 133 1.89 5.81 0.19
N ARG A 134 2.02 5.43 1.46
CA ARG A 134 1.64 6.31 2.58
C ARG A 134 2.55 7.53 2.71
N ASP A 135 3.81 7.44 2.28
CA ASP A 135 4.71 8.60 2.21
C ASP A 135 4.34 9.58 1.06
N GLU A 136 3.70 9.11 -0.01
CA GLU A 136 3.23 9.95 -1.14
C GLU A 136 1.87 10.61 -0.86
N ALA A 137 1.04 9.97 -0.04
CA ALA A 137 -0.20 10.55 0.43
C ALA A 137 0.12 11.60 1.53
N ILE A 138 0.30 12.85 1.10
CA ILE A 138 0.38 14.01 1.98
C ILE A 138 -1.00 14.17 2.66
N TRP A 139 -1.19 13.47 3.77
CA TRP A 139 -2.42 13.53 4.54
C TRP A 139 -2.44 14.74 5.48
N ARG A 140 -3.64 15.24 5.73
CA ARG A 140 -3.95 16.44 6.52
C ARG A 140 -3.53 16.25 7.98
N GLU A 141 -3.27 17.36 8.67
CA GLU A 141 -2.65 17.44 10.01
C GLU A 141 -3.42 16.67 11.11
N ASP A 142 -4.67 16.29 10.84
CA ASP A 142 -5.62 15.57 11.67
C ASP A 142 -5.58 14.03 11.52
N GLU A 143 -4.87 13.48 10.52
CA GLU A 143 -4.70 12.04 10.31
C GLU A 143 -3.37 11.50 10.88
N LEU A 144 -2.94 12.07 12.01
CA LEU A 144 -1.82 11.61 12.85
C LEU A 144 -2.05 10.23 13.50
N ILE A 145 -2.97 9.41 12.96
CA ILE A 145 -3.25 8.04 13.40
C ILE A 145 -2.15 7.06 12.91
N GLU A 146 -1.26 7.48 12.01
CA GLU A 146 -0.33 6.56 11.32
C GLU A 146 1.00 6.23 12.02
N MET A 147 1.25 6.71 13.24
CA MET A 147 2.53 6.43 13.91
C MET A 147 2.57 5.02 14.52
N ASP A 148 1.45 4.52 15.04
CA ASP A 148 1.41 3.23 15.75
C ASP A 148 1.36 2.02 14.81
N TRP A 149 0.67 2.14 13.67
CA TRP A 149 0.47 1.01 12.75
C TRP A 149 1.77 0.60 12.05
N ALA A 150 2.56 1.56 11.56
CA ALA A 150 3.81 1.27 10.87
C ALA A 150 4.84 0.62 11.81
N ASP A 151 4.94 1.11 13.05
CA ASP A 151 5.81 0.56 14.08
C ASP A 151 5.35 -0.84 14.52
N GLU A 152 4.04 -1.07 14.65
CA GLU A 152 3.47 -2.39 14.94
C GLU A 152 3.79 -3.41 13.82
N MET A 153 3.60 -3.02 12.56
CA MET A 153 3.89 -3.90 11.43
C MET A 153 5.39 -4.19 11.30
N ALA A 154 6.24 -3.19 11.52
CA ALA A 154 7.70 -3.37 11.55
C ALA A 154 8.15 -4.29 12.69
N ALA A 155 7.59 -4.15 13.89
CA ALA A 155 7.89 -5.02 15.03
C ALA A 155 7.54 -6.48 14.73
N ARG A 156 6.37 -6.74 14.12
CA ARG A 156 5.96 -8.09 13.70
C ARG A 156 6.91 -8.71 12.68
N PHE A 157 7.39 -7.92 11.73
CA PHE A 157 8.40 -8.37 10.78
C PHE A 157 9.71 -8.73 11.49
N VAL A 158 10.20 -7.88 12.39
CA VAL A 158 11.44 -8.13 13.16
C VAL A 158 11.32 -9.39 14.01
N MET A 159 10.18 -9.64 14.65
CA MET A 159 9.95 -10.86 15.43
C MET A 159 10.12 -12.14 14.59
N ASP A 160 9.63 -12.15 13.36
CA ASP A 160 9.78 -13.30 12.48
C ASP A 160 11.23 -13.47 11.99
N VAL A 161 11.94 -12.37 11.71
CA VAL A 161 13.38 -12.40 11.40
C VAL A 161 14.17 -13.02 12.55
N GLU A 162 13.95 -12.56 13.78
CA GLU A 162 14.63 -13.09 14.96
C GLU A 162 14.30 -14.56 15.20
N ARG A 163 13.04 -14.96 15.02
CA ARG A 163 12.61 -16.35 15.21
C ARG A 163 13.31 -17.29 14.24
N LEU A 164 13.36 -16.92 12.96
CA LEU A 164 14.02 -17.73 11.93
C LEU A 164 15.54 -17.74 12.09
N GLY A 165 16.15 -16.61 12.49
CA GLY A 165 17.58 -16.54 12.78
C GLY A 165 18.01 -17.47 13.92
N ARG A 166 17.20 -17.58 14.99
CA ARG A 166 17.45 -18.51 16.11
C ARG A 166 17.27 -19.98 15.73
N ALA A 167 16.38 -20.30 14.79
CA ALA A 167 16.17 -21.68 14.34
C ALA A 167 17.29 -22.20 13.42
N ALA A 168 18.10 -21.30 12.86
CA ALA A 168 19.21 -21.61 11.97
C ALA A 168 20.59 -21.70 12.69
N ALA A 169 20.65 -21.33 13.98
CA ALA A 169 21.85 -21.33 14.82
C ALA A 169 21.88 -22.55 15.75
#